data_AF-R6EIA0-F1
#
_entry.id   AF-R6EIA0-F1
#
_cell.length_a   1.000
_cell.length_b   1.000
_cell.length_c   1.000
_cell.angle_alpha   90.00
_cell.angle_beta   90.00
_cell.angle_gamma   90.00
#
_symmetry.space_group_name_H-M   'P 1'
#
loop_
_entity.id
_entity.type
_entity.pdbx_description
1 polymer ?
#
loop_
_entity_poly.entity_id
_entity_poly.type
_entity_poly.pdbx_seq_one_letter_code
_entity_poly.pdbx_strand_id
1 'polypeptide(L)'
;MNFKLSVDRWNLVSEKGLPQDGEFCFLVWKSEDGEYNWSAGGYNANEKEFYIDFGYGGLVLSEENVVAWAVFFEDETFEVE
;
A
#
# COMPACT_ATOMS: atom_id res chain seq x y z
N MET A 1 -5.64 26.06 -2.32
CA MET A 1 -6.45 24.94 -2.81
C MET A 1 -5.94 23.75 -2.04
N ASN A 2 -6.77 23.23 -1.13
CA ASN A 2 -6.40 22.08 -0.32
C ASN A 2 -7.09 20.87 -0.95
N PHE A 3 -6.35 19.77 -1.06
CA PHE A 3 -6.87 18.52 -1.59
C PHE A 3 -6.81 17.49 -0.48
N LYS A 4 -7.84 16.65 -0.41
CA LYS A 4 -7.89 15.53 0.51
C LYS A 4 -8.15 14.24 -0.27
N LEU A 5 -7.30 13.25 -0.03
CA LEU A 5 -7.49 11.88 -0.48
C LEU A 5 -7.94 11.05 0.73
N SER A 6 -9.08 10.39 0.60
CA SER A 6 -9.53 9.39 1.57
C SER A 6 -9.52 8.03 0.90
N VAL A 7 -8.84 7.06 1.53
CA VAL A 7 -8.80 5.67 1.08
C VAL A 7 -9.58 4.84 2.09
N ASP A 8 -10.69 4.29 1.63
CA ASP A 8 -11.54 3.40 2.42
C ASP A 8 -11.25 1.92 2.09
N ARG A 9 -11.81 0.99 2.86
CA ARG A 9 -11.69 -0.48 2.64
C ARG A 9 -10.28 -1.07 2.76
N TRP A 10 -9.54 -0.65 3.77
CA TRP A 10 -8.30 -1.31 4.16
C TRP A 10 -8.52 -2.79 4.54
N ASN A 11 -7.72 -3.66 3.93
CA ASN A 11 -7.60 -5.06 4.26
C ASN A 11 -6.39 -5.25 5.18
N LEU A 12 -6.63 -5.69 6.42
CA LEU A 12 -5.54 -6.09 7.32
C LEU A 12 -4.94 -7.40 6.83
N VAL A 13 -3.61 -7.45 6.70
CA VAL A 13 -2.90 -8.66 6.22
C VAL A 13 -3.18 -9.86 7.13
N SER A 14 -3.26 -9.62 8.44
CA SER A 14 -3.58 -10.67 9.43
C SER A 14 -4.99 -11.27 9.29
N GLU A 15 -5.92 -10.58 8.61
CA GLU A 15 -7.31 -11.01 8.48
C GLU A 15 -7.66 -11.49 7.07
N LYS A 16 -7.12 -10.82 6.06
CA LYS A 16 -7.45 -11.04 4.64
C LYS A 16 -6.32 -11.66 3.83
N GLY A 17 -5.12 -11.76 4.41
CA GLY A 17 -3.93 -12.15 3.69
C GLY A 17 -3.39 -11.02 2.81
N LEU A 18 -2.58 -11.41 1.83
CA LEU A 18 -1.94 -10.51 0.88
C LEU A 18 -2.86 -10.26 -0.33
N PRO A 19 -2.67 -9.14 -1.05
CA PRO A 19 -3.37 -8.89 -2.31
C PRO A 19 -2.99 -9.94 -3.37
N GLN A 20 -3.70 -9.94 -4.49
CA GLN A 20 -3.36 -10.82 -5.61
C GLN A 20 -2.05 -10.36 -6.28
N ASP A 21 -1.34 -11.32 -6.88
CA ASP A 21 -0.12 -11.04 -7.64
C ASP A 21 -0.39 -10.01 -8.75
N GLY A 22 0.45 -8.97 -8.81
CA GLY A 22 0.32 -7.88 -9.78
C GLY A 22 -0.70 -6.79 -9.42
N GLU A 23 -1.42 -6.89 -8.29
CA GLU A 23 -2.29 -5.82 -7.83
C GLU A 23 -1.49 -4.59 -7.38
N PHE A 24 -1.95 -3.42 -7.81
CA PHE A 24 -1.48 -2.14 -7.32
C PHE A 24 -2.33 -1.71 -6.13
N CYS A 25 -1.68 -1.30 -5.05
CA CYS A 25 -2.34 -0.99 -3.80
C CYS A 25 -1.74 0.25 -3.13
N PHE A 26 -2.54 0.93 -2.33
CA PHE A 26 -2.02 1.64 -1.17
C PHE A 26 -1.61 0.61 -0.12
N LEU A 27 -0.44 0.82 0.48
CA LEU A 27 0.15 -0.09 1.45
C LEU A 27 0.42 0.69 2.74
N VAL A 28 0.24 0.04 3.87
CA VAL A 28 0.70 0.52 5.18
C VAL A 28 1.68 -0.50 5.73
N TRP A 29 2.83 -0.03 6.20
CA TRP A 29 3.82 -0.85 6.91
C TRP A 29 4.31 -0.12 8.16
N LYS A 30 4.92 -0.86 9.07
CA LYS A 30 5.55 -0.29 10.26
C LYS A 30 7.06 -0.24 10.03
N SER A 31 7.68 0.92 10.19
CA SER A 31 9.15 1.06 10.16
C SER A 31 9.78 0.45 11.41
N GLU A 32 11.10 0.25 11.38
CA GLU A 32 11.87 -0.23 12.54
C GLU A 32 11.71 0.68 13.77
N ASP A 33 11.55 1.99 13.54
CA ASP A 33 11.32 3.00 14.58
C ASP A 33 9.91 2.92 15.19
N GLY A 34 9.06 2.06 14.65
CA GLY A 34 7.71 1.81 15.11
C GLY A 34 6.64 2.74 14.53
N GLU A 35 7.00 3.59 13.58
CA GLU A 35 6.07 4.50 12.90
C GLU A 35 5.36 3.80 11.74
N TYR A 36 4.10 4.15 11.52
CA TYR A 36 3.36 3.66 10.35
C TYR A 36 3.64 4.57 9.15
N ASN A 37 4.06 3.94 8.07
CA ASN A 37 4.31 4.58 6.80
C ASN A 37 3.33 4.05 5.76
N TRP A 38 3.06 4.84 4.73
CA TRP A 38 2.20 4.44 3.64
C TRP A 38 2.73 4.93 2.30
N SER A 39 2.43 4.18 1.25
CA SER A 39 2.73 4.56 -0.13
C SER A 39 1.95 3.67 -1.10
N ALA A 40 2.03 4.01 -2.37
CA ALA A 40 1.54 3.21 -3.47
C ALA A 40 2.61 2.22 -3.95
N GLY A 41 2.19 0.98 -4.23
CA GLY A 41 3.08 -0.02 -4.79
C GLY A 41 2.34 -1.16 -5.48
N GLY A 42 3.10 -2.11 -6.02
CA GLY A 42 2.58 -3.36 -6.60
C GLY A 42 3.11 -4.58 -5.84
N TYR A 43 2.26 -5.58 -5.66
CA TYR A 43 2.66 -6.84 -5.03
C TYR A 43 3.17 -7.86 -6.05
N ASN A 44 4.28 -8.52 -5.74
CA ASN A 44 4.81 -9.67 -6.48
C ASN A 44 4.85 -10.89 -5.56
N ALA A 45 3.94 -11.84 -5.79
CA ALA A 45 3.81 -13.05 -4.98
C ALA A 45 4.96 -14.05 -5.19
N ASN A 46 5.61 -14.03 -6.36
CA ASN A 46 6.75 -14.91 -6.64
C ASN A 46 7.98 -14.50 -5.84
N GLU A 47 8.19 -13.19 -5.68
CA GLU A 47 9.32 -12.60 -4.96
C GLU A 47 8.99 -12.32 -3.50
N LYS A 48 7.71 -12.36 -3.13
CA LYS A 48 7.20 -12.09 -1.77
C LYS A 48 7.48 -10.66 -1.31
N GLU A 49 7.33 -9.73 -2.25
CA GLU A 49 7.76 -8.35 -2.09
C GLU A 49 6.73 -7.38 -2.68
N PHE A 50 6.71 -6.18 -2.11
CA PHE A 50 6.04 -5.01 -2.63
C PHE A 50 7.06 -4.05 -3.20
N TYR A 51 6.82 -3.65 -4.44
CA TYR A 51 7.58 -2.64 -5.15
C TYR A 51 6.89 -1.29 -5.01
N ILE A 52 7.54 -0.39 -4.30
CA ILE A 52 6.99 0.91 -3.89
C ILE A 52 7.77 2.02 -4.59
N ASP A 53 7.04 3.04 -5.03
CA ASP A 53 7.56 4.19 -5.77
C ASP A 53 8.13 3.82 -7.16
N PHE A 54 7.42 4.23 -8.22
CA PHE A 54 7.80 3.99 -9.61
C PHE A 54 8.91 4.96 -10.13
N GLY A 55 9.56 5.71 -9.23
CA GLY A 55 10.62 6.68 -9.53
C GLY A 55 12.08 6.18 -9.34
N TYR A 56 13.05 7.11 -9.37
CA TYR A 56 14.51 6.83 -9.43
C TYR A 56 15.17 6.30 -8.13
N GLY A 57 14.38 5.81 -7.17
CA GLY A 57 14.89 5.31 -5.89
C GLY A 57 13.96 4.31 -5.22
N GLY A 58 13.17 3.58 -6.01
CA GLY A 58 12.11 2.67 -5.55
C GLY A 58 12.48 1.84 -4.32
N LEU A 59 11.52 1.73 -3.40
CA LEU A 59 11.64 0.95 -2.17
C LEU A 59 11.08 -0.45 -2.43
N VAL A 60 11.83 -1.47 -2.04
CA VAL A 60 11.33 -2.85 -2.00
C VAL A 60 11.03 -3.19 -0.55
N LEU A 61 9.81 -3.61 -0.27
CA LEU A 61 9.40 -4.10 1.04
C LEU A 61 9.06 -5.58 0.98
N SER A 62 9.59 -6.36 1.92
CA SER A 62 9.10 -7.72 2.15
C SER A 62 7.62 -7.71 2.53
N GLU A 63 6.86 -8.71 2.06
CA GLU A 63 5.45 -8.90 2.40
C GLU A 63 5.20 -9.02 3.91
N GLU A 64 6.19 -9.49 4.69
CA GLU A 64 6.08 -9.64 6.14
C GLU A 64 6.02 -8.29 6.89
N ASN A 65 6.50 -7.21 6.26
CA ASN A 65 6.51 -5.88 6.86
C ASN A 65 5.21 -5.11 6.64
N VAL A 66 4.40 -5.52 5.66
CA VAL A 66 3.14 -4.86 5.32
C VAL A 66 2.04 -5.30 6.29
N VAL A 67 1.32 -4.33 6.84
CA VAL A 67 0.26 -4.58 7.84
C VAL A 67 -1.14 -4.44 7.26
N ALA A 68 -1.31 -3.60 6.23
CA ALA A 68 -2.59 -3.39 5.57
C ALA A 68 -2.40 -2.94 4.12
N TRP A 69 -3.40 -3.21 3.29
CA TRP A 69 -3.44 -2.79 1.90
C TRP A 69 -4.86 -2.42 1.45
N ALA A 70 -4.97 -1.55 0.45
CA ALA A 70 -6.21 -1.22 -0.24
C ALA A 70 -5.93 -1.14 -1.74
N VAL A 71 -6.76 -1.80 -2.56
CA VAL A 71 -6.57 -1.82 -4.03
C VAL A 71 -6.74 -0.42 -4.60
N PHE A 72 -5.88 -0.07 -5.54
CA PHE A 72 -6.02 1.16 -6.32
C PHE A 72 -7.29 1.17 -7.18
N PHE A 73 -7.89 2.34 -7.29
CA PHE A 73 -9.02 2.66 -8.17
C PHE A 73 -10.33 1.92 -7.84
N GLU A 74 -10.41 1.28 -6.67
CA GLU A 74 -11.68 0.81 -6.10
C GLU A 74 -12.27 1.89 -5.17
N ASP A 75 -12.96 2.85 -5.78
CA ASP A 75 -13.80 3.87 -5.13
C ASP A 75 -13.07 4.95 -4.29
N GLU A 76 -11.83 5.36 -4.61
CA GLU A 76 -11.22 6.50 -3.90
C GLU A 76 -11.96 7.81 -4.16
N THR A 77 -12.26 8.55 -3.09
CA THR A 77 -12.89 9.86 -3.19
C THR A 77 -11.83 10.96 -3.12
N PHE A 78 -11.82 11.83 -4.13
CA PHE A 78 -11.00 13.04 -4.19
C PHE A 78 -11.88 14.26 -3.94
N GLU A 79 -11.57 15.01 -2.89
CA GLU A 79 -12.28 16.24 -2.52
C GLU A 79 -11.38 17.47 -2.66
N VAL A 80 -11.97 18.58 -3.11
CA VAL A 80 -11.34 19.90 -3.18
C VAL A 80 -11.98 20.78 -2.11
N GLU A 81 -11.15 21.34 -1.22
CA GLU A 81 -11.54 22.34 -0.22
C GLU A 81 -11.24 23.78 -0.69
#